data_AF-A0A8T5A807-F1
#
_entry.id   AF-A0A8T5A807-F1
#
_cell.length_a   1.000
_cell.length_b   1.000
_cell.length_c   1.000
_cell.angle_alpha   90.00
_cell.angle_beta   90.00
_cell.angle_gamma   90.00
#
_symmetry.space_group_name_H-M   'P 1'
#
loop_
_entity.id
_entity.type
_entity.pdbx_description
1 polymer ?
#
loop_
_entity_poly.entity_id
_entity_poly.type
_entity_poly.pdbx_seq_one_letter_code
_entity_poly.pdbx_strand_id
1 'polypeptide(L)'
;MTKKSNAETLTKTISEGSQRLISHKYDAPLTLRPPYRTSEMLRGGRDTLIIETKPPLSRSAQGAYVNYKGRVLLALMSYSIFYGVFIINLIDLELPVKGWYHIFLIIMYFCPSILLLALFGLRNWDLALAVGLLISLMNDLFYGPLGNILSVTNYNLLWWYSWQLGLYGMDQRWIFQGGPLNFRVTSFIMGLSIYVRLIAVCILLLEWWRKK
;
A
#
# COMPACT_ATOMS: atom_id res chain seq x y z
N MET A 1 22.02 -12.61 57.17
CA MET A 1 20.75 -12.45 56.42
C MET A 1 20.74 -11.08 55.77
N THR A 2 21.32 -10.93 54.56
CA THR A 2 21.54 -9.61 53.92
C THR A 2 21.61 -9.76 52.40
N LYS A 3 20.53 -10.30 51.79
CA LYS A 3 20.41 -10.43 50.32
C LYS A 3 19.16 -9.77 49.72
N LYS A 4 18.29 -9.15 50.52
CA LYS A 4 17.04 -8.52 50.04
C LYS A 4 17.16 -7.05 49.62
N SER A 5 18.23 -6.34 49.99
CA SER A 5 18.31 -4.88 49.78
C SER A 5 18.72 -4.44 48.36
N ASN A 6 19.31 -5.30 47.54
CA ASN A 6 19.87 -4.86 46.25
C ASN A 6 18.88 -4.98 45.08
N ALA A 7 17.82 -5.79 45.22
CA ALA A 7 16.84 -5.99 44.16
C ALA A 7 15.85 -4.82 44.06
N GLU A 8 15.45 -4.22 45.18
CA GLU A 8 14.52 -3.07 45.20
C GLU A 8 15.16 -1.78 44.68
N THR A 9 16.47 -1.61 44.90
CA THR A 9 17.22 -0.45 44.38
C THR A 9 17.32 -0.50 42.85
N LEU A 10 17.48 -1.70 42.27
CA LEU A 10 17.64 -1.86 40.82
C LEU A 10 16.34 -1.63 40.04
N THR A 11 15.19 -2.07 40.56
CA THR A 11 13.88 -1.83 39.93
C THR A 11 13.50 -0.36 39.95
N LYS A 12 13.88 0.38 41.00
CA LYS A 12 13.60 1.82 41.08
C LYS A 12 14.38 2.63 40.05
N THR A 13 15.66 2.30 39.82
CA THR A 13 16.49 3.00 38.82
C THR A 13 16.02 2.75 37.37
N ILE A 14 15.52 1.54 37.06
CA ILE A 14 15.00 1.22 35.71
C ILE A 14 13.65 1.93 35.46
N SER A 15 12.79 2.02 36.48
CA SER A 15 11.53 2.75 36.43
C SER A 15 11.74 4.25 36.15
N GLU A 16 12.68 4.89 36.85
CA GLU A 16 12.94 6.33 36.71
C GLU A 16 13.66 6.68 35.40
N GLY A 17 14.53 5.79 34.89
CA GLY A 17 15.16 5.93 33.57
C GLY A 17 14.18 5.80 32.40
N SER A 18 13.20 4.89 32.51
CA SER A 18 12.17 4.70 31.48
C SER A 18 11.19 5.88 31.41
N GLN A 19 10.82 6.48 32.55
CA GLN A 19 9.95 7.66 32.55
C GLN A 19 10.63 8.91 31.95
N ARG A 20 11.94 9.11 32.17
CA ARG A 20 12.68 10.23 31.54
C ARG A 20 12.86 10.10 30.03
N LEU A 21 12.88 8.87 29.49
CA LEU A 21 12.98 8.63 28.04
C LEU A 21 11.64 8.79 27.31
N ILE A 22 10.52 8.69 28.03
CA ILE A 22 9.18 8.88 27.44
C ILE A 22 8.79 10.38 27.45
N SER A 23 9.27 11.18 28.40
CA SER A 23 8.88 12.60 28.50
C SER A 23 9.56 13.53 27.48
N HIS A 24 10.63 13.11 26.79
CA HIS A 24 11.37 13.98 25.87
C HIS A 24 11.04 13.80 24.38
N LYS A 25 10.05 12.97 24.01
CA LYS A 25 9.74 12.66 22.61
C LYS A 25 8.37 13.15 22.10
N TYR A 26 7.61 13.88 22.91
CA TYR A 26 6.27 14.35 22.56
C TYR A 26 6.02 15.86 22.75
N ASP A 27 7.07 16.68 22.81
CA ASP A 27 6.94 18.15 22.84
C ASP A 27 6.83 18.75 21.43
N ALA A 28 5.83 18.28 20.68
CA ALA A 28 5.27 19.05 19.58
C ALA A 28 3.77 18.78 19.51
N PRO A 29 2.94 19.55 20.23
CA PRO A 29 1.55 19.63 19.86
C PRO A 29 1.50 20.28 18.48
N LEU A 30 1.40 19.46 17.43
CA LEU A 30 0.81 19.84 16.16
C LEU A 30 -0.67 20.16 16.44
N THR A 31 -0.88 21.30 17.11
CA THR A 31 -2.15 22.00 17.06
C THR A 31 -2.28 22.48 15.62
N LEU A 32 -2.84 21.60 14.78
CA LEU A 32 -3.55 21.99 13.59
C LEU A 32 -4.69 22.90 14.05
N ARG A 33 -4.38 24.17 14.34
CA ARG A 33 -5.40 25.21 14.42
C ARG A 33 -6.11 25.17 13.07
N PRO A 34 -7.41 24.86 13.01
CA PRO A 34 -8.14 25.11 11.79
C PRO A 34 -7.96 26.61 11.45
N PRO A 35 -7.59 26.97 10.21
CA PRO A 35 -7.58 28.35 9.78
C PRO A 35 -9.02 28.77 9.48
N TYR A 36 -9.88 28.72 10.47
CA TYR A 36 -11.22 29.30 10.39
C TYR A 36 -11.24 30.48 11.35
N ARG A 37 -10.76 31.61 10.81
CA ARG A 37 -11.14 32.92 11.31
C ARG A 37 -12.52 33.19 10.71
N THR A 38 -13.57 32.82 11.43
CA THR A 38 -14.91 33.36 11.16
C THR A 38 -14.88 34.84 11.49
N SER A 39 -14.49 35.66 10.50
CA SER A 39 -14.84 37.07 10.49
C SER A 39 -16.34 37.16 10.22
N GLU A 40 -17.11 37.24 11.31
CA GLU A 40 -18.41 37.88 11.25
C GLU A 40 -18.26 39.34 10.78
N MET A 41 -19.31 39.76 10.08
CA MET A 41 -19.69 41.14 9.74
C MET A 41 -18.96 41.82 8.58
N LEU A 42 -19.55 41.68 7.40
CA LEU A 42 -19.80 42.83 6.53
C LEU A 42 -21.29 42.95 6.22
N ARG A 43 -21.95 43.80 7.01
CA ARG A 43 -23.18 44.49 6.61
C ARG A 43 -22.85 45.42 5.45
N GLY A 44 -23.58 45.26 4.35
CA GLY A 44 -23.95 46.34 3.44
C GLY A 44 -22.84 46.95 2.59
N GLY A 45 -22.80 46.55 1.32
CA GLY A 45 -22.29 47.41 0.26
C GLY A 45 -21.18 46.79 -0.57
N ARG A 46 -21.54 46.44 -1.82
CA ARG A 46 -20.68 46.04 -2.94
C ARG A 46 -20.05 44.65 -2.80
N ASP A 47 -20.77 43.68 -3.37
CA ASP A 47 -20.41 42.29 -3.61
C ASP A 47 -19.14 42.18 -4.46
N THR A 48 -17.98 42.38 -3.83
CA THR A 48 -16.69 42.07 -4.42
C THR A 48 -16.26 40.76 -3.76
N LEU A 49 -16.49 39.65 -4.46
CA LEU A 49 -16.15 38.32 -4.00
C LEU A 49 -14.62 38.20 -4.00
N ILE A 50 -13.98 38.54 -2.88
CA ILE A 50 -12.54 38.36 -2.69
C ILE A 50 -12.31 36.86 -2.58
N ILE A 51 -11.89 36.24 -3.68
CA ILE A 51 -11.41 34.86 -3.67
C ILE A 51 -10.09 34.89 -2.91
N GLU A 52 -10.13 34.54 -1.62
CA GLU A 52 -8.93 34.41 -0.79
C GLU A 52 -8.10 33.23 -1.31
N THR A 53 -7.15 33.51 -2.20
CA THR A 53 -6.22 32.49 -2.68
C THR A 53 -5.26 32.14 -1.54
N LYS A 54 -5.26 30.87 -1.13
CA LYS A 54 -4.37 30.35 -0.09
C LYS A 54 -2.91 30.72 -0.43
N PRO A 55 -2.14 31.36 0.47
CA PRO A 55 -0.79 31.79 0.16
C PRO A 55 0.09 30.57 -0.18
N PRO A 56 1.03 30.71 -1.13
CA PRO A 56 1.94 29.62 -1.49
C PRO A 56 2.75 29.19 -0.25
N LEU A 57 2.97 27.88 -0.12
CA LEU A 57 3.82 27.33 0.93
C LEU A 57 5.23 27.94 0.84
N SER A 58 5.86 28.19 1.99
CA SER A 58 7.27 28.57 2.02
C SER A 58 8.14 27.48 1.37
N ARG A 59 9.30 27.83 0.82
CA ARG A 59 10.23 26.85 0.22
C ARG A 59 10.59 25.72 1.21
N SER A 60 10.74 26.04 2.50
CA SER A 60 11.00 25.05 3.55
C SER A 60 9.83 24.10 3.78
N ALA A 61 8.59 24.62 3.80
CA ALA A 61 7.39 23.81 3.94
C ALA A 61 7.14 22.93 2.70
N GLN A 62 7.44 23.42 1.50
CA GLN A 62 7.35 22.66 0.27
C GLN A 62 8.35 21.48 0.24
N GLY A 63 9.60 21.70 0.69
CA GLY A 63 10.58 20.63 0.83
C GLY A 63 10.16 19.56 1.83
N ALA A 64 9.64 19.97 2.99
CA ALA A 64 9.13 19.04 4.01
C ALA A 64 7.95 18.19 3.50
N TYR A 65 7.04 18.79 2.73
CA TYR A 65 5.90 18.09 2.13
C TYR A 65 6.33 17.05 1.09
N VAL A 66 7.27 17.37 0.21
CA VAL A 66 7.81 16.42 -0.78
C VAL A 66 8.47 15.23 -0.08
N ASN A 67 9.27 15.50 0.96
CA ASN A 67 9.90 14.45 1.76
C ASN A 67 8.86 13.55 2.45
N TYR A 68 7.78 14.12 2.98
CA TYR A 68 6.68 13.36 3.57
C TYR A 68 5.98 12.48 2.54
N LYS A 69 5.59 13.01 1.37
CA LYS A 69 4.99 12.20 0.28
C LYS A 69 5.89 11.04 -0.13
N GLY A 70 7.20 11.30 -0.27
CA GLY A 70 8.18 10.26 -0.63
C GLY A 70 8.23 9.13 0.39
N ARG A 71 8.22 9.45 1.69
CA ARG A 71 8.21 8.45 2.77
C ARG A 71 6.92 7.62 2.79
N VAL A 72 5.77 8.26 2.59
CA VAL A 72 4.47 7.57 2.52
C VAL A 72 4.45 6.62 1.31
N LEU A 73 4.88 7.09 0.14
CA LEU A 73 4.95 6.28 -1.06
C LEU A 73 5.86 5.08 -0.85
N LEU A 74 7.09 5.29 -0.36
CA LEU A 74 8.03 4.20 -0.09
C LEU A 74 7.45 3.17 0.89
N ALA A 75 6.81 3.62 1.98
CA ALA A 75 6.20 2.73 2.95
C ALA A 75 5.08 1.87 2.32
N LEU A 76 4.22 2.49 1.51
CA LEU A 76 3.14 1.79 0.83
C LEU A 76 3.65 0.81 -0.23
N MET A 77 4.67 1.18 -1.01
CA MET A 77 5.26 0.28 -2.00
C MET A 77 5.94 -0.91 -1.32
N SER A 78 6.74 -0.68 -0.29
CA SER A 78 7.37 -1.74 0.49
C SER A 78 6.34 -2.67 1.13
N TYR A 79 5.27 -2.11 1.70
CA TYR A 79 4.16 -2.90 2.25
C TYR A 79 3.47 -3.73 1.17
N SER A 80 3.17 -3.13 0.01
CA SER A 80 2.52 -3.81 -1.12
C SER A 80 3.35 -4.99 -1.63
N ILE A 81 4.66 -4.78 -1.75
CA ILE A 81 5.60 -5.82 -2.16
C ILE A 81 5.61 -6.95 -1.13
N PHE A 82 5.79 -6.64 0.15
CA PHE A 82 5.81 -7.64 1.21
C PHE A 82 4.49 -8.43 1.29
N TYR A 83 3.37 -7.73 1.28
CA TYR A 83 2.03 -8.33 1.36
C TYR A 83 1.75 -9.23 0.15
N GLY A 84 2.06 -8.75 -1.06
CA GLY A 84 1.91 -9.52 -2.29
C GLY A 84 2.82 -10.74 -2.34
N VAL A 85 4.11 -10.55 -2.03
CA VAL A 85 5.10 -11.65 -2.07
C VAL A 85 4.77 -12.72 -1.05
N PHE A 86 4.50 -12.37 0.20
CA PHE A 86 4.36 -13.37 1.26
C PHE A 86 2.92 -13.77 1.54
N ILE A 87 2.03 -12.81 1.80
CA ILE A 87 0.67 -13.13 2.26
C ILE A 87 -0.16 -13.68 1.12
N ILE A 88 -0.17 -12.97 -0.01
CA ILE A 88 -1.00 -13.32 -1.14
C ILE A 88 -0.55 -14.61 -1.81
N ASN A 89 0.74 -14.78 -2.10
CA ASN A 89 1.22 -16.05 -2.67
C ASN A 89 1.04 -17.24 -1.72
N LEU A 90 1.16 -17.05 -0.40
CA LEU A 90 0.89 -18.14 0.56
C LEU A 90 -0.57 -18.58 0.50
N ILE A 91 -1.49 -17.60 0.48
CA ILE A 91 -2.92 -17.87 0.26
C ILE A 91 -3.12 -18.62 -1.07
N ASP A 92 -2.43 -18.20 -2.13
CA ASP A 92 -2.59 -18.80 -3.47
C ASP A 92 -2.02 -20.23 -3.56
N LEU A 93 -0.97 -20.52 -2.80
CA LEU A 93 -0.37 -21.85 -2.74
C LEU A 93 -1.17 -22.83 -1.86
N GLU A 94 -1.80 -22.35 -0.78
CA GLU A 94 -2.47 -23.22 0.20
C GLU A 94 -3.95 -23.47 -0.11
N LEU A 95 -4.65 -22.52 -0.75
CA LEU A 95 -6.07 -22.64 -0.98
C LEU A 95 -6.41 -23.42 -2.26
N PRO A 96 -7.39 -24.34 -2.21
CA PRO A 96 -7.81 -25.08 -3.39
C PRO A 96 -8.57 -24.17 -4.37
N VAL A 97 -8.18 -24.23 -5.64
CA VAL A 97 -8.83 -23.49 -6.74
C VAL A 97 -10.22 -24.07 -7.02
N LYS A 98 -11.27 -23.41 -6.51
CA LYS A 98 -12.69 -23.79 -6.74
C LYS A 98 -13.60 -22.58 -6.93
N GLY A 99 -14.39 -22.61 -8.00
CA GLY A 99 -15.59 -21.77 -8.19
C GLY A 99 -15.28 -20.27 -8.19
N TRP A 100 -15.35 -19.63 -7.03
CA TRP A 100 -15.17 -18.19 -6.81
C TRP A 100 -13.74 -17.78 -6.46
N TYR A 101 -12.82 -18.73 -6.50
CA TYR A 101 -11.44 -18.58 -6.06
C TYR A 101 -10.76 -17.30 -6.59
N HIS A 102 -10.83 -17.02 -7.89
CA HIS A 102 -10.10 -15.87 -8.45
C HIS A 102 -10.76 -14.53 -8.10
N ILE A 103 -12.08 -14.50 -7.88
CA ILE A 103 -12.77 -13.30 -7.40
C ILE A 103 -12.38 -13.02 -5.95
N PHE A 104 -12.34 -14.06 -5.12
CA PHE A 104 -11.81 -13.95 -3.76
C PHE A 104 -10.37 -13.42 -3.77
N LEU A 105 -9.52 -13.96 -4.64
CA LEU A 105 -8.12 -13.55 -4.73
C LEU A 105 -7.98 -12.08 -5.17
N ILE A 106 -8.79 -11.62 -6.14
CA ILE A 106 -8.87 -10.20 -6.53
C ILE A 106 -9.29 -9.32 -5.34
N ILE A 107 -10.30 -9.72 -4.58
CA ILE A 107 -10.72 -8.97 -3.38
C ILE A 107 -9.56 -8.88 -2.38
N MET A 108 -8.81 -9.97 -2.17
CA MET A 108 -7.66 -9.98 -1.27
C MET A 108 -6.52 -9.06 -1.76
N TYR A 109 -6.28 -8.98 -3.08
CA TYR A 109 -5.30 -8.02 -3.63
C TYR A 109 -5.65 -6.57 -3.27
N PHE A 110 -6.94 -6.23 -3.32
CA PHE A 110 -7.42 -4.87 -3.07
C PHE A 110 -7.78 -4.58 -1.61
N CYS A 111 -7.83 -5.59 -0.75
CA CYS A 111 -8.24 -5.44 0.65
C CYS A 111 -7.47 -4.34 1.40
N PRO A 112 -6.12 -4.27 1.36
CA PRO A 112 -5.39 -3.18 2.01
C PRO A 112 -5.70 -1.80 1.41
N SER A 113 -5.99 -1.75 0.11
CA SER A 113 -6.31 -0.53 -0.63
C SER A 113 -7.71 0.00 -0.32
N ILE A 114 -8.67 -0.90 -0.11
CA ILE A 114 -10.02 -0.55 0.33
C ILE A 114 -9.97 0.10 1.72
N LEU A 115 -9.14 -0.42 2.62
CA LEU A 115 -8.92 0.19 3.93
C LEU A 115 -8.33 1.61 3.81
N LEU A 116 -7.36 1.83 2.90
CA LEU A 116 -6.84 3.16 2.61
C LEU A 116 -7.94 4.11 2.10
N LEU A 117 -8.81 3.64 1.20
CA LEU A 117 -9.94 4.43 0.71
C LEU A 117 -10.95 4.76 1.82
N ALA A 118 -11.21 3.82 2.73
CA ALA A 118 -12.11 4.05 3.85
C ALA A 118 -11.58 5.12 4.82
N LEU A 119 -10.26 5.14 5.07
CA LEU A 119 -9.63 6.08 5.99
C LEU A 119 -9.39 7.47 5.38
N PHE A 120 -8.99 7.53 4.11
CA PHE A 120 -8.57 8.79 3.46
C PHE A 120 -9.56 9.31 2.41
N GLY A 121 -10.68 8.60 2.23
CA GLY A 121 -11.71 8.90 1.24
C GLY A 121 -11.25 8.65 -0.20
N LEU A 122 -12.15 8.96 -1.14
CA LEU A 122 -11.92 8.77 -2.58
C LEU A 122 -10.90 9.74 -3.18
N ARG A 123 -10.35 10.69 -2.42
CA ARG A 123 -9.35 11.65 -2.93
C ARG A 123 -8.09 10.97 -3.44
N ASN A 124 -7.72 9.83 -2.84
CA ASN A 124 -6.51 9.06 -3.16
C ASN A 124 -6.83 7.71 -3.84
N TRP A 125 -7.90 7.66 -4.65
CA TRP A 125 -8.32 6.43 -5.34
C TRP A 125 -7.25 5.86 -6.28
N ASP A 126 -6.45 6.71 -6.89
CA ASP A 126 -5.34 6.37 -7.77
C ASP A 126 -4.23 5.63 -7.01
N LEU A 127 -3.88 6.12 -5.81
CA LEU A 127 -2.90 5.46 -4.96
C LEU A 127 -3.42 4.10 -4.47
N ALA A 128 -4.69 4.03 -4.06
CA ALA A 128 -5.31 2.77 -3.65
C ALA A 128 -5.32 1.76 -4.81
N LEU A 129 -5.70 2.19 -6.02
CA LEU A 129 -5.69 1.33 -7.19
C LEU A 129 -4.27 0.86 -7.52
N ALA A 130 -3.27 1.74 -7.47
CA ALA A 130 -1.87 1.40 -7.70
C ALA A 130 -1.34 0.37 -6.70
N VAL A 131 -1.67 0.51 -5.40
CA VAL A 131 -1.30 -0.44 -4.35
C VAL A 131 -1.90 -1.82 -4.62
N GLY A 132 -3.20 -1.91 -4.90
CA GLY A 132 -3.85 -3.20 -5.18
C GLY A 132 -3.31 -3.87 -6.46
N LEU A 133 -3.06 -3.09 -7.51
CA LEU A 133 -2.45 -3.60 -8.74
C LEU A 133 -1.02 -4.09 -8.51
N LEU A 134 -0.22 -3.38 -7.72
CA LEU A 134 1.13 -3.80 -7.37
C LEU A 134 1.13 -5.10 -6.57
N ILE A 135 0.22 -5.23 -5.58
CA ILE A 135 0.04 -6.49 -4.83
C ILE A 135 -0.30 -7.64 -5.78
N SER A 136 -1.24 -7.44 -6.70
CA SER A 136 -1.60 -8.46 -7.70
C SER A 136 -0.42 -8.85 -8.60
N LEU A 137 0.43 -7.88 -8.96
CA LEU A 137 1.61 -8.12 -9.80
C LEU A 137 2.64 -8.99 -9.07
N MET A 138 2.80 -8.79 -7.76
CA MET A 138 3.70 -9.64 -6.97
C MET A 138 3.23 -11.10 -6.88
N ASN A 139 1.92 -11.36 -6.95
CA ASN A 139 1.43 -12.73 -7.04
C ASN A 139 1.95 -13.41 -8.32
N ASP A 140 1.72 -12.78 -9.47
CA ASP A 140 2.09 -13.37 -10.76
C ASP A 140 3.61 -13.48 -10.97
N LEU A 141 4.41 -12.67 -10.29
CA LEU A 141 5.88 -12.71 -10.38
C LEU A 141 6.53 -13.63 -9.35
N PHE A 142 5.91 -13.86 -8.19
CA PHE A 142 6.53 -14.61 -7.09
C PHE A 142 5.86 -15.92 -6.74
N TYR A 143 4.70 -16.27 -7.31
CA TYR A 143 4.03 -17.55 -7.05
C TYR A 143 4.96 -18.74 -7.31
N GLY A 144 5.58 -18.80 -8.49
CA GLY A 144 6.49 -19.89 -8.86
C GLY A 144 7.74 -19.94 -7.99
N PRO A 145 8.51 -18.84 -7.87
CA PRO A 145 9.67 -18.78 -6.98
C PRO A 145 9.36 -19.15 -5.53
N LEU A 146 8.29 -18.61 -4.94
CA LEU A 146 7.93 -18.88 -3.55
C LEU A 146 7.46 -20.32 -3.35
N GLY A 147 6.66 -20.85 -4.28
CA GLY A 147 6.25 -22.25 -4.25
C GLY A 147 7.43 -23.22 -4.27
N ASN A 148 8.47 -22.91 -5.05
CA ASN A 148 9.72 -23.68 -5.06
C ASN A 148 10.50 -23.55 -3.74
N ILE A 149 10.61 -22.34 -3.18
CA ILE A 149 11.31 -22.11 -1.90
C ILE A 149 10.62 -22.87 -0.76
N LEU A 150 9.29 -22.86 -0.73
CA LEU A 150 8.49 -23.57 0.26
C LEU A 150 8.35 -25.08 -0.05
N SER A 151 8.97 -25.56 -1.14
CA SER A 151 8.88 -26.96 -1.60
C SER A 151 7.45 -27.45 -1.87
N VAL A 152 6.53 -26.52 -2.11
CA VAL A 152 5.12 -26.82 -2.48
C VAL A 152 5.04 -27.12 -3.98
N THR A 153 5.86 -26.46 -4.79
CA THR A 153 5.95 -26.65 -6.24
C THR A 153 7.38 -26.97 -6.66
N ASN A 154 7.55 -27.50 -7.88
CA ASN A 154 8.87 -27.79 -8.47
C ASN A 154 8.94 -27.27 -9.91
N TYR A 155 8.72 -25.97 -10.10
CA TYR A 155 8.77 -25.36 -11.43
C TYR A 155 10.21 -25.09 -11.88
N ASN A 156 10.50 -25.35 -13.16
CA ASN A 156 11.64 -24.72 -13.79
C ASN A 156 11.34 -23.22 -13.95
N LEU A 157 12.10 -22.35 -13.26
CA LEU A 157 11.81 -20.92 -13.21
C LEU A 157 11.89 -20.23 -14.57
N LEU A 158 12.86 -20.62 -15.42
CA LEU A 158 13.00 -20.05 -16.76
C LEU A 158 11.75 -20.36 -17.60
N TRP A 159 11.29 -21.61 -17.53
CA TRP A 159 10.06 -22.01 -18.20
C TRP A 159 8.83 -21.30 -17.64
N TRP A 160 8.72 -21.17 -16.31
CA TRP A 160 7.60 -20.49 -15.65
C TRP A 160 7.53 -19.01 -16.03
N TYR A 161 8.65 -18.28 -16.00
CA TYR A 161 8.69 -16.89 -16.42
C TYR A 161 8.42 -16.73 -17.92
N SER A 162 8.83 -17.69 -18.76
CA SER A 162 8.49 -17.65 -20.19
C SER A 162 6.98 -17.68 -20.41
N TRP A 163 6.23 -18.43 -19.59
CA TRP A 163 4.77 -18.41 -19.58
C TRP A 163 4.20 -17.07 -19.11
N GLN A 164 4.70 -16.55 -17.99
CA GLN A 164 4.27 -15.28 -17.42
C GLN A 164 4.51 -14.10 -18.38
N LEU A 165 5.60 -14.12 -19.15
CA LEU A 165 5.96 -13.06 -20.09
C LEU A 165 5.27 -13.19 -21.47
N GLY A 166 4.41 -14.19 -21.66
CA GLY A 166 3.66 -14.34 -22.91
C GLY A 166 4.41 -15.01 -24.06
N LEU A 167 5.54 -15.68 -23.80
CA LEU A 167 6.40 -16.23 -24.86
C LEU A 167 5.83 -17.49 -25.53
N TYR A 168 4.77 -18.09 -24.98
CA TYR A 168 4.08 -19.25 -25.57
C TYR A 168 2.78 -18.87 -26.32
N GLY A 169 2.53 -17.58 -26.57
CA GLY A 169 1.40 -17.14 -27.39
C GLY A 169 0.04 -17.60 -26.85
N MET A 170 -0.72 -18.33 -27.67
CA MET A 170 -2.11 -18.71 -27.37
C MET A 170 -2.24 -20.03 -26.58
N ASP A 171 -1.12 -20.64 -26.17
CA ASP A 171 -1.16 -21.84 -25.36
C ASP A 171 -1.82 -21.56 -24.00
N GLN A 172 -2.67 -22.48 -23.55
CA GLN A 172 -3.46 -22.34 -22.33
C GLN A 172 -2.68 -22.87 -21.11
N ARG A 173 -2.66 -22.07 -20.03
CA ARG A 173 -2.06 -22.49 -18.74
C ARG A 173 -3.10 -23.01 -17.76
N TRP A 174 -4.19 -22.28 -17.57
CA TRP A 174 -5.26 -22.61 -16.62
C TRP A 174 -6.59 -21.95 -17.05
N ILE A 175 -7.65 -22.24 -16.32
CA ILE A 175 -8.98 -21.66 -16.52
C ILE A 175 -9.28 -20.73 -15.36
N PHE A 176 -9.56 -19.47 -15.67
CA PHE A 176 -10.05 -18.53 -14.68
C PHE A 176 -11.38 -19.00 -14.13
N GLN A 177 -11.47 -19.12 -12.81
CA GLN A 177 -12.65 -19.54 -12.06
C GLN A 177 -13.13 -18.37 -11.21
N GLY A 178 -14.08 -17.60 -11.74
CA GLY A 178 -14.68 -16.45 -11.07
C GLY A 178 -16.17 -16.60 -10.83
N GLY A 179 -16.61 -17.81 -10.50
CA GLY A 179 -18.03 -18.17 -10.34
C GLY A 179 -18.70 -18.34 -11.71
N PRO A 180 -19.61 -17.44 -12.12
CA PRO A 180 -20.25 -17.53 -13.44
C PRO A 180 -19.30 -17.20 -14.60
N LEU A 181 -18.22 -16.46 -14.33
CA LEU A 181 -17.23 -16.09 -15.34
C LEU A 181 -16.10 -17.11 -15.37
N ASN A 182 -16.01 -17.87 -16.45
CA ASN A 182 -14.93 -18.82 -16.69
C ASN A 182 -14.36 -18.63 -18.10
N PHE A 183 -13.04 -18.45 -18.20
CA PHE A 183 -12.37 -18.33 -19.48
C PHE A 183 -10.95 -18.87 -19.41
N ARG A 184 -10.41 -19.21 -20.58
CA ARG A 184 -9.06 -19.79 -20.70
C ARG A 184 -8.02 -18.69 -20.57
N VAL A 185 -7.06 -18.88 -19.68
CA VAL A 185 -5.92 -17.97 -19.53
C VAL A 185 -4.76 -18.52 -20.35
N THR A 186 -4.47 -17.83 -21.46
CA THR A 186 -3.33 -18.14 -22.32
C THR A 186 -2.07 -17.43 -21.84
N SER A 187 -0.90 -17.89 -22.29
CA SER A 187 0.38 -17.22 -22.02
C SER A 187 0.33 -15.75 -22.45
N PHE A 188 -0.23 -15.47 -23.63
CA PHE A 188 -0.39 -14.11 -24.15
C PHE A 188 -1.24 -13.23 -23.22
N ILE A 189 -2.40 -13.71 -22.76
CA ILE A 189 -3.28 -12.96 -21.85
C ILE A 189 -2.55 -12.67 -20.53
N MET A 190 -1.78 -13.64 -20.03
CA MET A 190 -0.99 -13.52 -18.81
C MET A 190 0.09 -12.44 -18.92
N GLY A 191 0.92 -12.51 -19.97
CA GLY A 191 1.94 -11.49 -20.26
C GLY A 191 1.33 -10.11 -20.48
N LEU A 192 0.29 -10.01 -21.31
CA LEU A 192 -0.41 -8.76 -21.55
C LEU A 192 -0.93 -8.15 -20.24
N SER A 193 -1.54 -8.95 -19.38
CA SER A 193 -2.04 -8.51 -18.07
C SER A 193 -0.92 -7.98 -17.16
N ILE A 194 0.25 -8.64 -17.13
CA ILE A 194 1.42 -8.18 -16.38
C ILE A 194 1.91 -6.83 -16.90
N TYR A 195 2.09 -6.69 -18.21
CA TYR A 195 2.58 -5.44 -18.81
C TYR A 195 1.60 -4.29 -18.62
N VAL A 196 0.30 -4.51 -18.84
CA VAL A 196 -0.74 -3.49 -18.64
C VAL A 196 -0.79 -3.04 -17.19
N ARG A 197 -0.70 -3.95 -16.23
CA ARG A 197 -0.69 -3.59 -14.80
C ARG A 197 0.56 -2.83 -14.40
N LEU A 198 1.73 -3.23 -14.90
CA LEU A 198 2.97 -2.51 -14.64
C LEU A 198 2.87 -1.05 -15.13
N ILE A 199 2.40 -0.85 -16.37
CA ILE A 199 2.17 0.48 -16.94
C ILE A 199 1.15 1.27 -16.11
N ALA A 200 0.02 0.65 -15.76
CA ALA A 200 -1.03 1.28 -14.97
C ALA A 200 -0.52 1.73 -13.59
N VAL A 201 0.24 0.89 -12.87
CA VAL A 201 0.86 1.26 -11.60
C VAL A 201 1.76 2.48 -11.78
N CYS A 202 2.64 2.50 -12.78
CA CYS A 202 3.49 3.65 -13.05
C CYS A 202 2.69 4.93 -13.31
N ILE A 203 1.66 4.87 -14.15
CA ILE A 203 0.80 6.03 -14.48
C ILE A 203 0.08 6.54 -13.22
N LEU A 204 -0.58 5.65 -12.47
CA LEU A 204 -1.34 6.01 -11.28
C LEU A 204 -0.46 6.63 -10.19
N LEU A 205 0.76 6.09 -10.00
CA LEU A 205 1.72 6.66 -9.05
C LEU A 205 2.19 8.05 -9.48
N LEU A 206 2.44 8.26 -10.78
CA LEU A 206 2.81 9.57 -11.32
C LEU A 206 1.67 10.59 -11.17
N GLU A 207 0.42 10.18 -11.44
CA GLU A 207 -0.75 11.03 -11.25
C GLU A 207 -0.91 11.44 -9.79
N TRP A 208 -0.82 10.48 -8.87
CA TRP A 208 -0.89 10.75 -7.43
C TRP A 208 0.22 11.69 -6.96
N TRP A 209 1.44 11.50 -7.48
CA TRP A 209 2.58 12.35 -7.15
C TRP A 209 2.32 13.80 -7.55
N ARG A 210 1.73 14.02 -8.73
CA ARG A 210 1.42 15.35 -9.29
C ARG A 210 0.27 16.08 -8.59
N LYS A 211 -0.63 15.37 -7.90
CA LYS A 211 -1.73 15.99 -7.13
C LYS A 211 -1.18 16.84 -5.97
N LYS A 212 -1.65 18.09 -5.88
CA LYS A 212 -1.34 19.04 -4.80
C LYS A 212 -2.29 18.91 -3.61
#